data_AF-A0A963K348-F1
#
_entry.id   AF-A0A963K348-F1
#
_cell.length_a   1.000
_cell.length_b   1.000
_cell.length_c   1.000
_cell.angle_alpha   90.00
_cell.angle_beta   90.00
_cell.angle_gamma   90.00
#
_symmetry.space_group_name_H-M   'P 1'
#
loop_
_entity.id
_entity.type
_entity.pdbx_description
1 polymer ?
#
loop_
_entity_poly.entity_id
_entity_poly.type
_entity_poly.pdbx_seq_one_letter_code
_entity_poly.pdbx_strand_id
1 'polypeptide(L)' 'MRADTPSGSTADALLELRGVSKTFPNGTVALDGLDLDVGRHELLCMLGPSGCGKSTALRMIAGL' A
#
# COMPACT_ATOMS: atom_id res chain seq x y z
N MET A 1 -2.28 10.12 2.71
CA MET A 1 -3.36 9.19 3.09
C MET A 1 -2.76 8.20 4.06
N ARG A 2 -2.98 8.38 5.37
CA ARG A 2 -2.53 7.41 6.39
C ARG A 2 -3.68 6.45 6.61
N ALA A 3 -3.49 5.17 6.27
CA ALA A 3 -4.43 4.14 6.70
C ALA A 3 -4.20 3.92 8.20
N ASP A 4 -5.26 4.03 8.99
CA ASP A 4 -5.20 3.79 10.43
C ASP A 4 -4.76 2.33 10.67
N THR A 5 -3.59 2.14 11.27
CA THR A 5 -3.00 0.83 11.54
C THR A 5 -3.59 0.30 12.84
N PRO A 6 -4.31 -0.85 12.86
CA PRO A 6 -4.57 -1.52 14.12
C PRO A 6 -3.21 -1.89 14.74
N SER A 7 -3.04 -1.57 16.02
CA SER A 7 -1.82 -1.71 16.82
C SER A 7 -1.37 -3.18 16.97
N GLY A 8 -1.01 -3.84 15.87
CA GLY A 8 -0.16 -5.02 15.86
C GLY A 8 1.28 -4.54 15.93
N SER A 9 2.06 -5.06 16.88
CA SER A 9 3.47 -4.70 16.99
C SER A 9 4.18 -4.92 15.64
N THR A 10 4.95 -3.94 15.17
CA THR A 10 5.75 -4.02 13.93
C THR A 10 6.64 -5.27 13.87
N ALA A 11 6.93 -5.89 15.02
CA ALA A 11 7.66 -7.13 15.15
C ALA A 11 7.02 -8.36 14.45
N ASP A 12 5.74 -8.31 14.03
CA ASP A 12 5.06 -9.44 13.40
C ASP A 12 4.34 -9.09 12.08
N ALA A 13 4.76 -8.00 11.42
CA ALA A 13 4.28 -7.67 10.09
C ALA A 13 4.70 -8.75 9.07
N LEU A 14 3.75 -9.27 8.30
CA LEU A 14 3.99 -10.17 7.17
C LEU A 14 4.39 -9.38 5.92
N LEU A 15 3.83 -8.18 5.76
CA LEU A 15 4.10 -7.26 4.67
C LEU A 15 4.36 -5.87 5.25
N GLU A 16 5.45 -5.25 4.82
CA GLU A 16 5.84 -3.90 5.19
C GLU A 16 6.16 -3.11 3.91
N LEU A 17 5.43 -2.01 3.70
CA LEU A 17 5.73 -1.00 2.69
C LEU A 17 6.12 0.29 3.40
N ARG A 18 7.21 0.91 2.92
CA ARG A 18 7.74 2.17 3.47
C ARG A 18 8.06 3.15 2.35
N GLY A 19 7.43 4.31 2.37
CA GLY A 19 7.63 5.39 1.42
C GLY A 19 7.41 5.01 -0.05
N VAL A 20 6.60 3.99 -0.33
CA VAL A 20 6.48 3.42 -1.68
C VAL A 20 5.79 4.42 -2.61
N SER A 21 6.49 4.77 -3.68
CA SER A 21 6.04 5.76 -4.67
C SER A 21 6.07 5.17 -6.07
N LYS A 22 5.11 5.56 -6.91
CA LYS A 22 5.02 5.11 -8.29
C LYS A 22 4.50 6.23 -9.19
N THR A 23 5.32 6.59 -10.16
CA THR A 23 4.95 7.46 -11.27
C THR A 23 5.02 6.68 -12.57
N PHE A 24 3.98 6.77 -13.39
CA PHE A 24 3.95 6.16 -14.71
C PHE A 24 4.70 7.02 -15.75
N PRO A 25 5.14 6.46 -16.88
CA PRO A 25 5.88 7.22 -17.91
C PRO A 25 5.14 8.44 -18.45
N ASN A 26 3.81 8.44 -18.41
CA ASN A 26 2.97 9.57 -18.79
C ASN A 26 2.91 10.69 -17.73
N GLY A 27 3.71 10.61 -16.66
CA GLY A 27 3.73 11.57 -15.55
C GLY A 27 2.64 11.39 -14.51
N THR A 28 1.75 10.39 -14.64
CA THR A 28 0.71 10.14 -13.65
C THR A 28 1.32 9.61 -12.36
N VAL A 29 1.17 10.34 -11.27
CA VAL A 29 1.54 9.90 -9.92
C VAL A 29 0.45 8.96 -9.40
N ALA A 30 0.78 7.68 -9.34
CA ALA A 30 -0.15 6.64 -8.93
C ALA A 30 -0.09 6.35 -7.43
N LEU A 31 1.11 6.45 -6.82
CA LEU A 31 1.32 6.43 -5.37
C LEU A 31 2.41 7.45 -5.02
N ASP A 32 2.23 8.10 -3.88
CA ASP A 32 3.15 9.10 -3.34
C ASP A 32 3.37 8.81 -1.85
N GLY A 33 4.51 8.21 -1.53
CA GLY A 33 4.91 7.89 -0.15
C GLY A 33 3.93 6.98 0.61
N LEU A 34 3.57 5.82 0.06
CA LEU A 34 2.71 4.85 0.75
C LEU A 34 3.48 4.08 1.82
N ASP A 35 3.05 4.25 3.07
CA ASP A 35 3.40 3.38 4.20
C ASP A 35 2.23 2.44 4.50
N LEU A 36 2.51 1.15 4.64
CA LEU A 36 1.50 0.12 4.93
C LEU A 36 2.15 -1.04 5.68
N ASP A 37 1.48 -1.51 6.73
CA ASP A 37 1.80 -2.75 7.42
C ASP A 37 0.62 -3.69 7.34
N VAL A 38 0.90 -4.97 7.12
CA VAL A 38 -0.11 -6.04 7.20
C VAL A 38 0.47 -7.18 8.02
N GLY A 39 -0.20 -7.52 9.12
CA GLY A 39 0.16 -8.64 9.99
C GLY A 39 -0.14 -10.00 9.40
N ARG A 40 0.40 -11.05 10.03
CA ARG A 40 -0.02 -12.43 9.72
C ARG A 40 -1.51 -12.61 10.00
N HIS A 41 -2.18 -13.33 9.10
CA HIS A 41 -3.62 -13.63 9.17
C HIS A 41 -4.54 -12.39 9.11
N GLU A 42 -4.02 -11.24 8.70
CA GLU A 42 -4.80 -10.02 8.53
C GLU A 42 -5.41 -9.93 7.11
N LEU A 43 -6.65 -9.43 7.04
CA LEU A 43 -7.32 -9.16 5.77
C LEU A 43 -7.27 -7.66 5.48
N LEU A 44 -6.47 -7.27 4.49
CA LEU A 44 -6.40 -5.89 4.00
C LEU A 44 -7.46 -5.63 2.92
N CYS A 45 -8.28 -4.60 3.11
CA CYS A 45 -9.21 -4.07 2.11
C CYS A 45 -8.81 -2.65 1.71
N MET A 46 -8.53 -2.43 0.41
CA MET A 46 -8.25 -1.10 -0.13
C MET A 46 -9.50 -0.45 -0.73
N LEU A 47 -9.91 0.70 -0.18
CA LEU A 47 -11.10 1.43 -0.62
C LEU A 47 -10.73 2.82 -1.16
N GLY A 48 -11.53 3.34 -2.10
CA GLY A 48 -11.38 4.69 -2.64
C GLY A 48 -11.86 4.84 -4.09
N PRO A 49 -11.89 6.08 -4.62
CA PRO A 49 -12.37 6.39 -5.97
C PRO A 49 -11.58 5.66 -7.07
N SER A 50 -12.14 5.57 -8.28
CA SER A 50 -11.36 5.07 -9.42
C SER A 50 -10.11 5.93 -9.63
N GLY A 51 -8.97 5.30 -9.95
CA GLY A 51 -7.70 5.99 -10.18
C GLY A 51 -6.88 6.34 -8.94
N CYS A 52 -7.35 6.07 -7.71
CA CYS A 52 -6.61 6.43 -6.49
C CYS A 52 -5.41 5.51 -6.15
N GLY A 53 -4.90 4.72 -7.10
CA GLY A 53 -3.68 3.91 -6.91
C GLY A 53 -3.84 2.51 -6.31
N LYS A 54 -5.05 2.05 -5.96
CA LYS A 54 -5.29 0.72 -5.34
C LYS A 54 -4.66 -0.44 -6.10
N SER A 55 -5.05 -0.63 -7.36
CA SER A 55 -4.51 -1.71 -8.20
C SER A 55 -3.02 -1.54 -8.47
N THR A 56 -2.50 -0.31 -8.41
CA THR A 56 -1.06 -0.05 -8.54
C THR A 56 -0.31 -0.55 -7.31
N ALA A 57 -0.81 -0.27 -6.10
CA ALA A 57 -0.23 -0.80 -4.87
C ALA A 57 -0.26 -2.34 -4.83
N LEU A 58 -1.40 -2.95 -5.15
CA LEU A 58 -1.53 -4.41 -5.18
C LEU A 58 -0.59 -5.07 -6.21
N ARG A 59 -0.43 -4.46 -7.39
CA ARG A 59 0.54 -4.94 -8.39
C ARG A 59 1.97 -4.88 -7.90
N MET A 60 2.36 -3.80 -7.23
CA MET A 60 3.71 -3.69 -6.67
C MET A 60 3.97 -4.70 -5.55
N ILE A 61 2.97 -4.97 -4.70
CA ILE A 61 3.05 -6.05 -3.69
C ILE A 61 3.24 -7.42 -4.38
N ALA A 62 2.57 -7.65 -5.51
CA ALA A 62 2.69 -8.88 -6.29
C ALA A 62 3.98 -8.95 -7.15
N GLY A 63 4.84 -7.92 -7.14
CA GLY A 63 6.05 -7.85 -7.95
C GLY A 63 5.81 -7.63 -9.45
N LEU A 64 4.71 -6.94 -9.81
CA LEU A 64 4.27 -6.65 -11.19
C LEU A 64 4.47 -5.19 -11.62
#